data_AF-A0A7J3AA72-F1
#
_entry.id   AF-A0A7J3AA72-F1
#
_cell.length_a   1.000
_cell.length_b   1.000
_cell.length_c   1.000
_cell.angle_alpha   90.00
_cell.angle_beta   90.00
_cell.angle_gamma   90.00
#
_symmetry.space_group_name_H-M   'P 1'
#
loop_
_entity.id
_entity.type
_entity.pdbx_description
1 polymer ?
#
loop_
_entity_poly.entity_id
_entity_poly.type
_entity_poly.pdbx_seq_one_letter_code
_entity_poly.pdbx_strand_id
1 'polypeptide(L)'
;MKIFLIDLSICNGCYNCQIACKDEHVGNDWSPYAKPQPLTGHFWLKMVEKERGSYPKVRVSYIPTLCNHCDNAPCIPICKSKAIYKRTDGLVIIDPEKCNGCQDCIYACPYKAIYFNEYLMIAQKCTGCAHLLDRGEKEPRCVEACPTEAIKFGEEAEFKDLLEKAGLLDPNLEGTKPRVRYLNLELLKPFITGAVYDPEADECIEGAKVTLIEKNKGEIKETTTDIFGDFQFKALDPDKTYTIKIEKDTYYPIEIKDIQLKKDINLGDIKMYQRH
;
A
#
# COMPACT_ATOMS: atom_id res chain seq x y z
N MET A 1 -22.70 3.73 -4.37
CA MET A 1 -21.66 3.42 -5.37
C MET A 1 -20.61 2.57 -4.69
N LYS A 2 -20.10 1.56 -5.38
CA LYS A 2 -19.13 0.61 -4.87
C LYS A 2 -17.77 1.26 -4.62
N ILE A 3 -17.07 0.77 -3.62
CA ILE A 3 -15.73 1.21 -3.26
C ILE A 3 -14.90 0.01 -2.77
N PHE A 4 -13.60 0.06 -3.04
CA PHE A 4 -12.61 -0.84 -2.44
C PHE A 4 -11.89 -0.13 -1.31
N LEU A 5 -11.73 -0.81 -0.19
CA LEU A 5 -10.96 -0.35 0.95
C LEU A 5 -9.88 -1.38 1.28
N ILE A 6 -8.63 -0.95 1.34
CA ILE A 6 -7.47 -1.85 1.50
C ILE A 6 -6.75 -1.52 2.81
N ASP A 7 -6.72 -2.46 3.74
CA ASP A 7 -5.98 -2.35 4.99
C ASP A 7 -4.56 -2.91 4.86
N LEU A 8 -3.58 -2.00 4.91
CA LEU A 8 -2.17 -2.33 4.79
C LEU A 8 -1.57 -2.98 6.06
N SER A 9 -2.25 -2.91 7.20
CA SER A 9 -1.76 -3.44 8.48
C SER A 9 -1.92 -4.96 8.61
N ILE A 10 -2.88 -5.53 7.87
CA ILE A 10 -3.23 -6.96 7.93
C ILE A 10 -2.97 -7.69 6.60
N CYS A 11 -2.45 -7.00 5.58
CA CYS A 11 -2.01 -7.65 4.35
C CYS A 11 -0.69 -8.39 4.59
N ASN A 12 -0.71 -9.72 4.49
CA ASN A 12 0.46 -10.57 4.69
C ASN A 12 1.17 -10.99 3.39
N GLY A 13 0.73 -10.46 2.24
CA GLY A 13 1.36 -10.79 0.96
C GLY A 13 1.18 -12.24 0.49
N CYS A 14 0.07 -12.91 0.83
CA CYS A 14 -0.17 -14.29 0.39
C CYS A 14 -0.47 -14.45 -1.12
N TYR A 15 -0.64 -13.36 -1.88
CA TYR A 15 -0.97 -13.34 -3.31
C TYR A 15 -2.31 -13.96 -3.72
N ASN A 16 -3.13 -14.47 -2.80
CA ASN A 16 -4.43 -15.07 -3.13
C ASN A 16 -5.30 -14.16 -4.00
N CYS A 17 -5.36 -12.86 -3.70
CA CYS A 17 -6.14 -11.89 -4.48
C CYS A 17 -5.69 -11.77 -5.94
N GLN A 18 -4.38 -11.90 -6.20
CA GLN A 18 -3.81 -11.85 -7.55
C GLN A 18 -4.05 -13.16 -8.28
N ILE A 19 -3.90 -14.29 -7.60
CA ILE A 19 -4.13 -15.64 -8.14
C ILE A 19 -5.61 -15.84 -8.46
N ALA A 20 -6.52 -15.45 -7.55
CA ALA A 20 -7.96 -15.55 -7.76
C ALA A 20 -8.44 -14.68 -8.94
N CYS A 21 -7.83 -13.52 -9.16
CA CYS A 21 -8.10 -12.71 -10.35
C CYS A 21 -7.65 -13.44 -11.64
N LYS A 22 -6.52 -14.15 -11.60
CA LYS A 22 -6.05 -14.96 -12.73
C LYS A 22 -6.96 -16.15 -12.97
N ASP A 23 -7.34 -16.87 -11.92
CA ASP A 23 -8.25 -18.02 -11.99
C ASP A 23 -9.59 -17.63 -12.63
N GLU A 24 -10.15 -16.49 -12.23
CA GLU A 24 -11.43 -16.00 -12.76
C GLU A 24 -11.34 -15.55 -14.22
N HIS A 25 -10.22 -14.98 -14.66
CA HIS A 25 -10.15 -14.27 -15.95
C HIS A 25 -9.24 -14.92 -17.00
N VAL A 26 -8.29 -15.78 -16.63
CA VAL A 26 -7.46 -16.50 -17.60
C VAL A 26 -8.25 -17.67 -18.17
N GLY A 27 -8.36 -17.72 -19.49
CA GLY A 27 -9.13 -18.77 -20.19
C GLY A 27 -10.65 -18.59 -20.16
N ASN A 28 -11.18 -17.64 -19.37
CA ASN A 28 -12.62 -17.38 -19.26
C ASN A 28 -13.02 -16.11 -20.02
N ASP A 29 -14.00 -16.23 -20.90
CA ASP A 29 -14.62 -15.09 -21.60
C ASP A 29 -15.89 -14.66 -20.86
N TRP A 30 -15.93 -13.40 -20.46
CA TRP A 30 -17.03 -12.75 -19.75
C TRP A 30 -17.61 -11.60 -20.57
N SER A 31 -17.59 -11.65 -21.91
CA SER A 31 -18.25 -10.63 -22.74
C SER A 31 -19.70 -10.40 -22.27
N PRO A 32 -20.14 -9.15 -22.12
CA PRO A 32 -19.48 -7.91 -22.56
C PRO A 32 -18.54 -7.26 -21.51
N TYR A 33 -18.28 -7.89 -20.37
CA TYR A 33 -17.48 -7.29 -19.29
C TYR A 33 -15.97 -7.36 -19.54
N ALA A 34 -15.49 -8.52 -20.00
CA ALA A 34 -14.08 -8.76 -20.27
C ALA A 34 -13.89 -9.97 -21.18
N LYS A 35 -12.92 -9.87 -22.09
CA LYS A 35 -12.31 -11.02 -22.75
C LYS A 35 -11.25 -11.68 -21.86
N PRO A 36 -10.82 -12.91 -22.16
CA PRO A 36 -9.81 -13.61 -21.38
C PRO A 36 -8.54 -12.78 -21.14
N GLN A 37 -8.05 -12.82 -19.91
CA GLN A 37 -6.78 -12.23 -19.51
C GLN A 37 -5.63 -13.14 -19.96
N PRO A 38 -4.48 -12.59 -20.44
CA PRO A 38 -3.28 -13.37 -20.67
C PRO A 38 -2.77 -14.05 -19.40
N LEU A 39 -2.21 -15.25 -19.53
CA LEU A 39 -1.66 -16.01 -18.40
C LEU A 39 -0.51 -15.25 -17.69
N THR A 40 0.37 -14.60 -18.44
CA THR A 40 1.52 -13.85 -17.92
C THR A 40 1.44 -12.35 -18.23
N GLY A 41 2.29 -11.54 -17.60
CA GLY A 41 2.46 -10.10 -17.88
C GLY A 41 1.38 -9.18 -17.30
N HIS A 42 0.10 -9.54 -17.43
CA HIS A 42 -1.02 -8.70 -16.96
C HIS A 42 -1.40 -9.03 -15.52
N PHE A 43 -1.50 -8.03 -14.66
CA PHE A 43 -1.98 -8.20 -13.28
C PHE A 43 -3.04 -7.15 -12.99
N TRP A 44 -4.31 -7.48 -13.28
CA TRP A 44 -5.44 -6.56 -13.05
C TRP A 44 -5.62 -6.18 -11.58
N LEU A 45 -5.26 -7.11 -10.70
CA LEU A 45 -4.82 -6.83 -9.34
C LEU A 45 -3.37 -7.27 -9.22
N LYS A 46 -2.49 -6.36 -8.83
CA LYS A 46 -1.06 -6.58 -8.65
C LYS A 46 -0.67 -6.36 -7.19
N MET A 47 -0.05 -7.35 -6.58
CA MET A 47 0.63 -7.15 -5.30
C MET A 47 1.95 -6.42 -5.54
N VAL A 48 2.15 -5.29 -4.88
CA VAL A 48 3.43 -4.56 -4.88
C VAL A 48 4.10 -4.80 -3.54
N GLU A 49 5.30 -5.37 -3.58
CA GLU A 49 6.13 -5.55 -2.40
C GLU A 49 7.16 -4.44 -2.29
N LYS A 50 7.42 -4.01 -1.06
CA LYS A 50 8.50 -3.09 -0.75
C LYS A 50 9.28 -3.63 0.44
N GLU A 51 10.50 -4.08 0.17
CA GLU A 51 11.50 -4.36 1.22
C GLU A 51 11.98 -3.07 1.86
N ARG A 52 12.16 -3.11 3.17
CA ARG A 52 12.32 -1.95 4.04
C ARG A 52 13.29 -2.23 5.18
N GLY A 53 13.96 -1.18 5.64
CA GLY A 53 15.04 -1.30 6.62
C GLY A 53 16.30 -1.93 6.04
N SER A 54 17.11 -2.53 6.92
CA SER A 54 18.32 -3.27 6.55
C SER A 54 18.62 -4.34 7.59
N TYR A 55 19.28 -5.43 7.19
CA TYR A 55 19.66 -6.52 8.09
C TYR A 55 20.32 -5.99 9.38
N PRO A 56 19.97 -6.53 10.57
CA PRO A 56 18.96 -7.56 10.83
C PRO A 56 17.52 -7.02 11.00
N LYS A 57 17.30 -5.70 10.99
CA LYS A 57 15.99 -5.07 11.21
C LYS A 57 15.28 -4.76 9.88
N VAL A 58 14.73 -5.80 9.26
CA VAL A 58 14.03 -5.72 7.98
C VAL A 58 12.50 -5.74 8.13
N ARG A 59 11.80 -5.18 7.14
CA ARG A 59 10.34 -5.23 7.01
C ARG A 59 9.96 -5.41 5.54
N VAL A 60 8.77 -5.94 5.31
CA VAL A 60 8.15 -5.96 3.98
C VAL A 60 6.78 -5.31 4.09
N SER A 61 6.49 -4.39 3.18
CA SER A 61 5.16 -3.80 3.02
C SER A 61 4.51 -4.39 1.76
N TYR A 62 3.29 -4.90 1.90
CA TYR A 62 2.49 -5.50 0.83
C TYR A 62 1.35 -4.56 0.44
N ILE A 63 1.32 -4.14 -0.82
CA ILE A 63 0.40 -3.11 -1.32
C ILE A 63 -0.37 -3.68 -2.52
N PRO A 64 -1.59 -4.20 -2.32
CA PRO A 64 -2.44 -4.59 -3.42
C PRO A 64 -2.83 -3.36 -4.26
N THR A 65 -2.64 -3.41 -5.57
CA THR A 65 -2.94 -2.32 -6.50
C THR A 65 -3.82 -2.82 -7.64
N LEU A 66 -4.83 -2.04 -8.02
CA LEU A 66 -5.80 -2.39 -9.04
C LEU A 66 -6.33 -1.12 -9.74
N CYS A 67 -7.25 -1.28 -10.70
CA CYS A 67 -7.95 -0.13 -11.26
C CYS A 67 -8.67 0.64 -10.16
N ASN A 68 -8.48 1.96 -10.14
CA ASN A 68 -9.07 2.81 -9.13
C ASN A 68 -10.56 3.12 -9.36
N HIS A 69 -11.14 2.72 -10.49
CA HIS A 69 -12.55 2.98 -10.86
C HIS A 69 -13.01 4.43 -10.57
N CYS A 70 -12.11 5.39 -10.86
CA CYS A 70 -12.23 6.81 -10.61
C CYS A 70 -13.59 7.40 -11.04
N ASP A 71 -14.13 8.37 -10.30
CA ASP A 71 -15.29 9.16 -10.72
C ASP A 71 -14.93 10.12 -11.85
N ASN A 72 -13.77 10.77 -11.74
CA ASN A 72 -13.20 11.59 -12.79
C ASN A 72 -12.13 10.79 -13.54
N ALA A 73 -12.51 9.66 -14.14
CA ALA A 73 -11.58 8.74 -14.81
C ALA A 73 -10.98 9.34 -16.10
N PRO A 74 -9.66 9.62 -16.15
CA PRO A 74 -9.05 10.23 -17.35
C PRO A 74 -9.08 9.34 -18.59
N CYS A 75 -9.21 8.02 -18.41
CA CYS A 75 -9.30 7.06 -19.49
C CYS A 75 -10.64 7.10 -20.25
N ILE A 76 -11.71 7.65 -19.66
CA ILE A 76 -13.01 7.74 -20.33
C ILE A 76 -13.00 8.79 -21.46
N PRO A 77 -12.71 10.09 -21.21
CA PRO A 77 -12.81 11.11 -22.24
C PRO A 77 -11.78 10.95 -23.37
N ILE A 78 -10.64 10.30 -23.11
CA ILE A 78 -9.63 10.07 -24.15
C ILE A 78 -10.04 8.95 -25.12
N CYS A 79 -10.96 8.06 -24.74
CA CYS A 79 -11.36 6.93 -25.55
C CYS A 79 -12.30 7.35 -26.70
N LYS A 80 -11.73 7.63 -27.87
CA LYS A 80 -12.48 8.06 -29.06
C LYS A 80 -13.50 7.04 -29.56
N SER A 81 -13.24 5.74 -29.39
CA SER A 81 -14.19 4.67 -29.75
C SER A 81 -15.34 4.51 -28.75
N LYS A 82 -15.33 5.27 -27.63
CA LYS A 82 -16.32 5.19 -26.54
C LYS A 82 -16.46 3.78 -25.96
N ALA A 83 -15.35 3.03 -25.93
CA ALA A 83 -15.30 1.70 -25.33
C ALA A 83 -15.29 1.76 -23.79
N ILE A 84 -14.82 2.85 -23.19
CA ILE A 84 -14.69 2.97 -21.73
C ILE A 84 -15.88 3.75 -21.19
N TYR A 85 -16.58 3.18 -20.21
CA TYR A 85 -17.73 3.80 -19.58
C TYR A 85 -17.75 3.54 -18.07
N LYS A 86 -18.48 4.38 -17.34
CA LYS A 86 -18.72 4.22 -15.90
C LYS A 86 -20.11 3.67 -15.70
N ARG A 87 -20.23 2.57 -14.95
CA ARG A 87 -21.49 1.97 -14.54
C ARG A 87 -22.17 2.80 -13.45
N THR A 88 -23.45 2.57 -13.23
CA THR A 88 -24.26 3.21 -12.17
C THR A 88 -23.75 2.88 -10.77
N ASP A 89 -23.18 1.69 -10.60
CA ASP A 89 -22.53 1.26 -9.35
C ASP A 89 -21.15 1.91 -9.13
N GLY A 90 -20.62 2.66 -10.10
CA GLY A 90 -19.34 3.37 -10.02
C GLY A 90 -18.15 2.64 -10.65
N LEU A 91 -18.30 1.37 -11.04
CA LEU A 91 -17.22 0.62 -11.71
C LEU A 91 -17.00 1.13 -13.13
N VAL A 92 -15.76 1.50 -13.45
CA VAL A 92 -15.31 1.81 -14.81
C VAL A 92 -15.00 0.53 -15.58
N ILE A 93 -15.60 0.32 -16.75
CA ILE A 93 -15.47 -0.88 -17.61
C ILE A 93 -14.91 -0.50 -18.98
N ILE A 94 -14.11 -1.39 -19.58
CA ILE A 94 -13.72 -1.31 -20.99
C ILE A 94 -14.54 -2.37 -21.73
N ASP A 95 -15.44 -1.93 -22.61
CA ASP A 95 -16.20 -2.79 -23.52
C ASP A 95 -15.23 -3.40 -24.54
N PRO A 96 -14.98 -4.72 -24.50
CA PRO A 96 -13.98 -5.35 -25.34
C PRO A 96 -14.38 -5.36 -26.82
N GLU A 97 -15.69 -5.31 -27.14
CA GLU A 97 -16.19 -5.34 -28.52
C GLU A 97 -16.06 -3.96 -29.20
N LYS A 98 -16.06 -2.88 -28.41
CA LYS A 98 -15.85 -1.50 -28.91
C LYS A 98 -14.39 -1.04 -28.86
N CYS A 99 -13.54 -1.75 -28.14
CA CYS A 99 -12.13 -1.41 -28.04
C CYS A 99 -11.47 -1.66 -29.40
N ASN A 100 -10.89 -0.62 -29.99
CA ASN A 100 -10.18 -0.72 -31.26
C ASN A 100 -8.64 -0.80 -31.11
N GLY A 101 -8.17 -0.97 -29.86
CA GLY A 101 -6.75 -1.14 -29.59
C GLY A 101 -5.88 0.12 -29.74
N CYS A 102 -6.43 1.34 -29.71
CA CYS A 102 -5.64 2.57 -29.89
C CYS A 102 -4.65 2.90 -28.75
N GLN A 103 -4.77 2.23 -27.59
CA GLN A 103 -3.89 2.36 -26.41
C GLN A 103 -3.87 3.73 -25.70
N ASP A 104 -4.56 4.76 -26.19
CA ASP A 104 -4.60 6.11 -25.56
C ASP A 104 -4.95 6.06 -24.07
N CYS A 105 -5.88 5.18 -23.69
CA CYS A 105 -6.31 5.01 -22.30
C CYS A 105 -5.20 4.51 -21.36
N ILE A 106 -4.22 3.76 -21.88
CA ILE A 106 -3.09 3.23 -21.10
C ILE A 106 -2.20 4.40 -20.65
N TYR A 107 -1.88 5.31 -21.57
CA TYR A 107 -1.09 6.51 -21.28
C TYR A 107 -1.85 7.52 -20.40
N ALA A 108 -3.17 7.59 -20.54
CA ALA A 108 -4.00 8.49 -19.74
C ALA A 108 -4.18 8.02 -18.28
N CYS A 109 -3.99 6.72 -17.98
CA CYS A 109 -4.21 6.20 -16.63
C CYS A 109 -3.02 6.53 -15.72
N PRO A 110 -3.16 7.43 -14.71
CA PRO A 110 -2.03 7.79 -13.85
C PRO A 110 -1.59 6.64 -12.94
N TYR A 111 -2.46 5.64 -12.75
CA TYR A 111 -2.19 4.45 -11.94
C TYR A 111 -1.52 3.31 -12.70
N LYS A 112 -1.35 3.44 -14.03
CA LYS A 112 -0.81 2.37 -14.89
C LYS A 112 -1.56 1.03 -14.74
N ALA A 113 -2.87 1.11 -14.50
CA ALA A 113 -3.73 -0.04 -14.20
C ALA A 113 -4.37 -0.68 -15.45
N ILE A 114 -4.07 -0.17 -16.64
CA ILE A 114 -4.58 -0.67 -17.92
C ILE A 114 -3.43 -1.28 -18.70
N TYR A 115 -3.66 -2.49 -19.19
CA TYR A 115 -2.72 -3.31 -19.96
C TYR A 115 -3.19 -3.43 -21.41
N PHE A 116 -2.28 -3.65 -22.35
CA PHE A 116 -2.62 -3.97 -23.74
C PHE A 116 -2.49 -5.47 -23.99
N ASN A 117 -3.58 -6.13 -24.37
CA ASN A 117 -3.55 -7.53 -24.77
C ASN A 117 -3.15 -7.63 -26.24
N GLU A 118 -1.91 -8.06 -26.49
CA GLU A 118 -1.34 -8.15 -27.83
C GLU A 118 -2.01 -9.23 -28.71
N TYR A 119 -2.58 -10.27 -28.11
CA TYR A 119 -3.25 -11.33 -28.87
C TYR A 119 -4.64 -10.92 -29.34
N LEU A 120 -5.36 -10.17 -28.50
CA LEU A 120 -6.72 -9.71 -28.80
C LEU A 120 -6.76 -8.29 -29.37
N MET A 121 -5.64 -7.57 -29.35
CA MET A 121 -5.51 -6.17 -29.78
C MET A 121 -6.46 -5.22 -29.05
N ILE A 122 -6.67 -5.43 -27.74
CA ILE A 122 -7.56 -4.62 -26.90
C ILE A 122 -6.90 -4.20 -25.59
N ALA A 123 -7.36 -3.09 -25.02
CA ALA A 123 -7.00 -2.67 -23.66
C ALA A 123 -7.81 -3.46 -22.62
N GLN A 124 -7.15 -3.90 -21.55
CA GLN A 124 -7.73 -4.69 -20.47
C GLN A 124 -7.27 -4.19 -19.10
N LYS A 125 -8.13 -4.35 -18.09
CA LYS A 125 -7.89 -3.93 -16.70
C LYS A 125 -8.92 -4.60 -15.78
N CYS A 126 -8.74 -4.44 -14.46
CA CYS A 126 -9.73 -4.87 -13.48
C CYS A 126 -11.15 -4.39 -13.81
N THR A 127 -12.12 -5.29 -13.76
CA THR A 127 -13.54 -5.01 -14.00
C THR A 127 -14.34 -4.85 -12.71
N GLY A 128 -13.68 -4.95 -11.54
CA GLY A 128 -14.37 -5.12 -10.26
C GLY A 128 -15.23 -6.37 -10.22
N CYS A 129 -14.89 -7.39 -11.04
CA CYS A 129 -15.69 -8.59 -11.27
C CYS A 129 -17.18 -8.28 -11.49
N ALA A 130 -17.51 -7.22 -12.25
CA ALA A 130 -18.89 -6.80 -12.50
C ALA A 130 -19.80 -7.94 -13.00
N HIS A 131 -19.25 -8.90 -13.74
CA HIS A 131 -19.94 -10.09 -14.22
C HIS A 131 -20.40 -11.04 -13.08
N LEU A 132 -19.73 -11.04 -11.93
CA LEU A 132 -20.17 -11.75 -10.72
C LEU A 132 -21.24 -10.96 -9.98
N LEU A 133 -21.04 -9.66 -9.82
CA LEU A 133 -22.00 -8.78 -9.13
C LEU A 133 -23.37 -8.80 -9.83
N ASP A 134 -23.38 -8.75 -11.16
CA ASP A 134 -24.62 -8.81 -11.95
C ASP A 134 -25.28 -10.21 -11.90
N ARG A 135 -24.56 -11.24 -11.46
CA ARG A 135 -25.09 -12.59 -11.18
C ARG A 135 -25.57 -12.77 -9.74
N GLY A 136 -25.48 -11.73 -8.91
CA GLY A 136 -25.94 -11.75 -7.52
C GLY A 136 -24.86 -12.07 -6.48
N GLU A 137 -23.60 -12.23 -6.90
CA GLU A 137 -22.49 -12.34 -5.95
C GLU A 137 -22.27 -11.01 -5.23
N LYS A 138 -21.85 -11.08 -3.97
CA LYS A 138 -21.71 -9.88 -3.13
C LYS A 138 -20.41 -9.13 -3.36
N GLU A 139 -19.36 -9.84 -3.77
CA GLU A 139 -18.01 -9.29 -3.82
C GLU A 139 -17.14 -9.87 -4.95
N PRO A 140 -16.09 -9.15 -5.38
CA PRO A 140 -15.10 -9.64 -6.33
C PRO A 140 -14.22 -10.75 -5.75
N ARG A 141 -13.65 -11.60 -6.62
CA ARG A 141 -12.77 -12.71 -6.22
C ARG A 141 -11.58 -12.33 -5.35
N CYS A 142 -11.03 -11.13 -5.54
CA CYS A 142 -9.91 -10.67 -4.74
C CYS A 142 -10.27 -10.39 -3.27
N VAL A 143 -11.54 -10.08 -3.00
CA VAL A 143 -12.09 -9.83 -1.68
C VAL A 143 -12.42 -11.17 -1.04
N GLU A 144 -13.19 -12.00 -1.75
CA GLU A 144 -13.58 -13.35 -1.33
C GLU A 144 -12.37 -14.22 -0.97
N ALA A 145 -11.30 -14.16 -1.76
CA ALA A 145 -10.11 -14.97 -1.55
C ALA A 145 -9.15 -14.43 -0.46
N CYS A 146 -9.42 -13.27 0.14
CA CYS A 146 -8.51 -12.63 1.08
C CYS A 146 -8.65 -13.21 2.50
N PRO A 147 -7.70 -14.02 2.99
CA PRO A 147 -7.85 -14.70 4.28
C PRO A 147 -7.73 -13.77 5.48
N THR A 148 -7.13 -12.58 5.30
CA THR A 148 -6.96 -11.58 6.35
C THR A 148 -7.98 -10.45 6.27
N GLU A 149 -8.91 -10.50 5.33
CA GLU A 149 -9.89 -9.43 5.07
C GLU A 149 -9.26 -8.04 4.81
N ALA A 150 -8.01 -8.03 4.32
CA ALA A 150 -7.28 -6.81 3.99
C ALA A 150 -7.96 -6.02 2.87
N ILE A 151 -8.63 -6.68 1.93
CA ILE A 151 -9.38 -6.02 0.86
C ILE A 151 -10.86 -6.13 1.20
N LYS A 152 -11.55 -5.00 1.30
CA LYS A 152 -12.99 -4.90 1.52
C LYS A 152 -13.66 -4.26 0.31
N PHE A 153 -14.87 -4.68 0.00
CA PHE A 153 -15.68 -4.15 -1.09
C PHE A 153 -17.14 -4.05 -0.66
N GLY A 154 -17.80 -2.97 -1.04
CA GLY A 154 -19.15 -2.67 -0.57
C GLY A 154 -19.61 -1.30 -1.01
N GLU A 155 -20.76 -0.86 -0.50
CA GLU A 155 -21.25 0.49 -0.75
C GLU A 155 -20.46 1.51 0.07
N GLU A 156 -20.18 2.67 -0.54
CA GLU A 156 -19.48 3.77 0.11
C GLU A 156 -20.09 4.19 1.46
N ALA A 157 -21.42 4.11 1.58
CA ALA A 157 -22.12 4.43 2.81
C ALA A 157 -21.79 3.48 3.97
N GLU A 158 -21.45 2.21 3.69
CA GLU A 158 -21.11 1.19 4.68
C GLU A 158 -19.73 1.43 5.31
N PHE A 159 -18.85 2.18 4.62
CA PHE A 159 -17.48 2.41 5.05
C PHE A 159 -17.19 3.84 5.49
N LYS A 160 -18.21 4.66 5.73
CA LYS A 160 -18.04 6.09 6.04
C LYS A 160 -16.97 6.35 7.11
N ASP A 161 -17.06 5.67 8.24
CA ASP A 161 -16.12 5.83 9.37
C ASP A 161 -14.69 5.39 9.05
N LEU A 162 -14.54 4.39 8.16
CA LEU A 162 -13.23 3.93 7.72
C LEU A 162 -12.64 4.85 6.65
N LEU A 163 -13.49 5.40 5.78
CA LEU A 163 -13.08 6.32 4.71
C LEU A 163 -12.52 7.63 5.27
N GLU A 164 -12.98 8.08 6.44
CA GLU A 164 -12.40 9.23 7.16
C GLU A 164 -10.91 9.01 7.52
N LYS A 165 -10.50 7.75 7.70
CA LYS A 165 -9.13 7.34 8.06
C LYS A 165 -8.34 6.87 6.84
N ALA A 166 -9.00 6.70 5.70
CA ALA A 166 -8.40 6.14 4.51
C ALA A 166 -7.89 7.25 3.58
N GLY A 167 -6.82 6.96 2.84
CA GLY A 167 -6.25 7.89 1.89
C GLY A 167 -5.94 7.25 0.54
N LEU A 168 -5.09 7.94 -0.23
CA LEU A 168 -4.56 7.49 -1.51
C LEU A 168 -3.07 7.18 -1.38
N LEU A 169 -2.60 6.20 -2.17
CA LEU A 169 -1.16 5.93 -2.31
C LEU A 169 -0.40 7.15 -2.88
N ASP A 170 -1.03 7.87 -3.82
CA ASP A 170 -0.54 9.15 -4.32
C ASP A 170 -1.59 10.23 -4.08
N PRO A 171 -1.39 11.11 -3.07
CA PRO A 171 -2.31 12.20 -2.75
C PRO A 171 -2.52 13.18 -3.90
N ASN A 172 -1.58 13.30 -4.85
CA ASN A 172 -1.71 14.22 -5.98
C ASN A 172 -2.80 13.79 -6.97
N LEU A 173 -3.27 12.55 -6.88
CA LEU A 173 -4.28 11.99 -7.78
C LEU A 173 -5.71 12.10 -7.24
N GLU A 174 -5.94 12.83 -6.14
CA GLU A 174 -7.26 13.07 -5.55
C GLU A 174 -8.24 13.69 -6.56
N GLY A 175 -7.73 14.51 -7.50
CA GLY A 175 -8.55 15.11 -8.56
C GLY A 175 -9.27 14.10 -9.46
N THR A 176 -8.74 12.87 -9.57
CA THR A 176 -9.41 11.77 -10.30
C THR A 176 -10.59 11.17 -9.52
N LYS A 177 -10.72 11.49 -8.22
CA LYS A 177 -11.70 10.92 -7.29
C LYS A 177 -11.72 9.39 -7.35
N PRO A 178 -10.66 8.72 -6.89
CA PRO A 178 -10.56 7.25 -6.94
C PRO A 178 -11.69 6.59 -6.14
N ARG A 179 -11.94 5.31 -6.38
CA ARG A 179 -12.82 4.43 -5.57
C ARG A 179 -12.08 3.23 -5.00
N VAL A 180 -10.76 3.34 -4.91
CA VAL A 180 -9.93 2.48 -4.06
C VAL A 180 -9.31 3.40 -3.01
N ARG A 181 -9.39 3.03 -1.74
CA ARG A 181 -8.84 3.75 -0.60
C ARG A 181 -7.99 2.82 0.25
N TYR A 182 -6.99 3.37 0.91
CA TYR A 182 -6.04 2.61 1.72
C TYR A 182 -6.08 3.08 3.17
N LEU A 183 -6.25 2.14 4.10
CA LEU A 183 -6.07 2.35 5.53
C LEU A 183 -4.60 2.14 5.91
N ASN A 184 -4.20 2.77 7.01
CA ASN A 184 -2.88 2.60 7.62
C ASN A 184 -1.71 2.97 6.67
N LEU A 185 -1.90 4.03 5.87
CA LEU A 185 -0.89 4.54 4.93
C LEU A 185 0.40 5.01 5.60
N GLU A 186 0.31 5.43 6.86
CA GLU A 186 1.45 5.79 7.69
C GLU A 186 2.41 4.61 7.91
N LEU A 187 1.94 3.37 7.76
CA LEU A 187 2.82 2.20 7.76
C LEU A 187 3.78 2.20 6.58
N LEU A 188 3.51 2.92 5.48
CA LEU A 188 4.41 3.04 4.32
C LEU A 188 5.48 4.14 4.47
N LYS A 189 5.30 5.03 5.45
CA LYS A 189 6.27 6.09 5.77
C LYS A 189 7.51 5.53 6.46
N PRO A 190 8.70 6.13 6.26
CA PRO A 190 9.95 5.66 6.86
C PRO A 190 9.90 5.41 8.37
N PHE A 191 10.79 4.56 8.85
CA PHE A 191 11.04 4.37 10.27
C PHE A 191 12.52 4.49 10.63
N ILE A 192 12.80 4.78 11.90
CA ILE A 192 14.13 4.66 12.50
C ILE A 192 14.07 3.57 13.56
N THR A 193 15.08 2.69 13.60
CA THR A 193 15.20 1.62 14.60
C THR A 193 16.67 1.44 15.00
N GLY A 194 16.90 0.82 16.13
CA GLY A 194 18.22 0.42 16.62
C GLY A 194 18.07 -0.47 17.85
N ALA A 195 19.17 -1.03 18.31
CA ALA A 195 19.24 -1.81 19.54
C ALA A 195 20.25 -1.16 20.50
N VAL A 196 20.03 -1.30 21.81
CA VAL A 196 20.89 -0.74 22.84
C VAL A 196 21.38 -1.85 23.76
N TYR A 197 22.68 -1.88 24.03
CA TYR A 197 23.29 -2.93 24.85
C TYR A 197 24.47 -2.40 25.68
N ASP A 198 24.77 -3.13 26.75
CA ASP A 198 25.94 -2.92 27.61
C ASP A 198 27.06 -3.89 27.20
N PRO A 199 28.20 -3.41 26.69
CA PRO A 199 29.28 -4.28 26.24
C PRO A 199 30.10 -4.89 27.39
N GLU A 200 30.00 -4.38 28.61
CA GLU A 200 30.72 -4.93 29.78
C GLU A 200 29.91 -6.02 30.46
N ALA A 201 28.59 -5.82 30.57
CA ALA A 201 27.67 -6.85 31.05
C ALA A 201 27.37 -7.92 30.00
N ASP A 202 27.61 -7.62 28.71
CA ASP A 202 27.21 -8.45 27.56
C ASP A 202 25.68 -8.69 27.50
N GLU A 203 24.92 -7.64 27.83
CA GLU A 203 23.46 -7.70 27.97
C GLU A 203 22.74 -6.59 27.18
N CYS A 204 21.56 -6.92 26.63
CA CYS A 204 20.63 -5.95 26.06
C CYS A 204 20.05 -5.05 27.17
N ILE A 205 19.93 -3.75 26.90
CA ILE A 205 19.39 -2.81 27.87
C ILE A 205 17.89 -2.64 27.65
N GLU A 206 17.09 -3.28 28.51
CA GLU A 206 15.64 -3.11 28.55
C GLU A 206 15.23 -1.80 29.25
N GLY A 207 14.17 -1.15 28.73
CA GLY A 207 13.55 0.00 29.37
C GLY A 207 14.42 1.25 29.40
N ALA A 208 15.37 1.39 28.48
CA ALA A 208 16.03 2.67 28.21
C ALA A 208 15.04 3.60 27.52
N LYS A 209 14.93 4.84 28.01
CA LYS A 209 14.10 5.87 27.41
C LYS A 209 14.78 6.36 26.14
N VAL A 210 14.09 6.25 25.02
CA VAL A 210 14.55 6.76 23.72
C VAL A 210 13.65 7.91 23.30
N THR A 211 14.24 9.06 23.03
CA THR A 211 13.56 10.29 22.64
C THR A 211 14.00 10.69 21.24
N LEU A 212 13.05 10.80 20.31
CA LEU A 212 13.25 11.30 18.96
C LEU A 212 12.82 12.77 18.88
N ILE A 213 13.68 13.63 18.36
CA ILE A 213 13.44 15.07 18.23
C ILE A 213 13.60 15.46 16.76
N GLU A 214 12.55 16.00 16.14
CA GLU A 214 12.64 16.59 14.79
C GLU A 214 13.21 18.01 14.86
N LYS A 215 14.24 18.30 14.06
CA LYS A 215 15.02 19.54 14.21
C LYS A 215 14.25 20.83 13.92
N ASN A 216 13.23 20.83 13.06
CA ASN A 216 12.58 22.07 12.62
C ASN A 216 11.29 22.41 13.37
N LYS A 217 10.42 21.42 13.62
CA LYS A 217 9.17 21.60 14.37
C LYS A 217 9.37 21.44 15.88
N GLY A 218 10.46 20.80 16.30
CA GLY A 218 10.63 20.40 17.70
C GLY A 218 9.62 19.33 18.14
N GLU A 219 9.07 18.56 17.20
CA GLU A 219 8.20 17.43 17.55
C GLU A 219 9.03 16.38 18.30
N ILE A 220 8.52 15.97 19.47
CA ILE A 220 9.18 15.00 20.34
C ILE A 220 8.32 13.73 20.37
N LYS A 221 8.94 12.59 20.09
CA LYS A 221 8.36 11.27 20.27
C LYS A 221 9.21 10.48 21.24
N GLU A 222 8.59 9.67 22.08
CA GLU A 222 9.27 8.85 23.07
C GLU A 222 8.86 7.38 22.93
N THR A 223 9.80 6.49 23.19
CA THR A 223 9.56 5.05 23.35
C THR A 223 10.55 4.51 24.38
N THR A 224 10.35 3.28 24.84
CA THR A 224 11.35 2.53 25.60
C THR A 224 11.93 1.41 24.76
N THR A 225 13.14 0.99 25.08
CA THR A 225 13.70 -0.27 24.55
C THR A 225 12.96 -1.47 25.15
N ASP A 226 12.80 -2.52 24.36
CA ASP A 226 12.24 -3.80 24.81
C ASP A 226 13.32 -4.73 25.42
N ILE A 227 12.94 -5.99 25.69
CA ILE A 227 13.83 -7.01 26.27
C ILE A 227 15.05 -7.34 25.40
N PHE A 228 15.03 -7.03 24.10
CA PHE A 228 16.16 -7.20 23.18
C PHE A 228 16.97 -5.91 23.03
N GLY A 229 16.65 -4.88 23.80
CA GLY A 229 17.23 -3.55 23.67
C GLY A 229 16.72 -2.79 22.45
N ASP A 230 15.73 -3.32 21.73
CA ASP A 230 15.25 -2.73 20.48
C ASP A 230 14.33 -1.55 20.75
N PHE A 231 14.47 -0.52 19.91
CA PHE A 231 13.50 0.57 19.83
C PHE A 231 13.15 0.87 18.38
N GLN A 232 11.99 1.49 18.18
CA GLN A 232 11.57 1.92 16.87
C GLN A 232 10.62 3.12 16.89
N PHE A 233 10.86 4.05 15.99
CA PHE A 233 9.93 5.12 15.63
C PHE A 233 9.40 4.89 14.22
N LYS A 234 8.11 4.54 14.11
CA LYS A 234 7.41 4.31 12.85
C LYS A 234 6.74 5.59 12.35
N ALA A 235 6.26 5.56 11.11
CA ALA A 235 5.42 6.62 10.54
C ALA A 235 6.07 8.02 10.53
N LEU A 236 7.37 8.08 10.23
CA LEU A 236 8.12 9.33 10.22
C LEU A 236 8.06 10.02 8.86
N ASP A 237 8.03 11.35 8.86
CA ASP A 237 8.02 12.11 7.62
C ASP A 237 9.40 12.02 6.93
N PRO A 238 9.44 11.69 5.64
CA PRO A 238 10.68 11.66 4.86
C PRO A 238 11.27 13.07 4.68
N ASP A 239 12.55 13.12 4.32
CA ASP A 239 13.32 14.35 4.05
C ASP A 239 13.37 15.32 5.24
N LYS A 240 13.24 14.76 6.45
CA LYS A 240 13.42 15.46 7.73
C LYS A 240 14.71 15.01 8.42
N THR A 241 15.19 15.86 9.32
CA THR A 241 16.37 15.57 10.13
C THR A 241 15.96 15.38 11.58
N TYR A 242 16.38 14.26 12.15
CA TYR A 242 16.05 13.88 13.52
C TYR A 242 17.30 13.79 14.40
N THR A 243 17.10 13.90 15.70
CA THR A 243 18.07 13.59 16.74
C THR A 243 17.47 12.55 17.67
N ILE A 244 18.24 11.54 18.04
CA ILE A 244 17.84 10.53 19.02
C ILE A 244 18.65 10.72 20.29
N LYS A 245 17.98 10.74 21.43
CA LYS A 245 18.56 10.69 22.77
C LYS A 245 18.17 9.40 23.46
N ILE A 246 19.14 8.72 24.07
CA ILE A 246 18.92 7.46 24.80
C ILE A 246 19.40 7.65 26.23
N GLU A 247 18.53 7.36 27.17
CA GLU A 247 18.75 7.60 28.60
C GLU A 247 18.28 6.40 29.41
N LYS A 248 19.12 5.95 30.34
CA LYS A 248 18.78 4.92 31.33
C LYS A 248 19.47 5.31 32.64
N ASP A 249 18.79 5.08 33.76
CA ASP A 249 19.39 5.23 35.08
C ASP A 249 20.70 4.45 35.15
N THR A 250 21.70 4.97 35.86
CA THR A 250 23.07 4.41 35.95
C THR A 250 23.89 4.35 34.66
N TYR A 251 23.39 4.77 33.49
CA TYR A 251 24.16 4.80 32.24
C TYR A 251 24.46 6.22 31.73
N TYR A 252 25.60 6.42 31.05
CA TYR A 252 25.87 7.67 30.33
C TYR A 252 24.86 7.87 29.20
N PRO A 253 24.26 9.06 29.05
CA PRO A 253 23.27 9.31 28.01
C PRO A 253 23.95 9.39 26.64
N ILE A 254 23.26 8.91 25.60
CA ILE A 254 23.75 8.94 24.23
C ILE A 254 22.89 9.89 23.42
N GLU A 255 23.53 10.65 22.54
CA GLU A 255 22.84 11.53 21.59
C GLU A 255 23.38 11.31 20.17
N ILE A 256 22.50 10.90 19.26
CA ILE A 256 22.80 10.71 17.83
C ILE A 256 22.11 11.83 17.06
N LYS A 257 22.90 12.77 16.52
CA LYS A 257 22.43 13.97 15.83
C LYS A 257 22.40 13.78 14.32
N ASP A 258 21.66 14.66 13.66
CA ASP A 258 21.72 14.86 12.20
C ASP A 258 21.31 13.62 11.38
N ILE A 259 20.36 12.84 11.89
CA ILE A 259 19.81 11.67 11.19
C ILE A 259 18.89 12.16 10.07
N GLN A 260 19.42 12.23 8.84
CA GLN A 260 18.66 12.59 7.65
C GLN A 260 17.81 11.41 7.16
N LEU A 261 16.50 11.49 7.33
CA LEU A 261 15.59 10.39 7.03
C LEU A 261 15.06 10.45 5.60
N LYS A 262 15.81 9.86 4.65
CA LYS A 262 15.33 9.70 3.26
C LYS A 262 14.58 8.38 3.02
N LYS A 263 14.97 7.35 3.75
CA LYS A 263 14.42 5.99 3.71
C LYS A 263 14.49 5.40 5.12
N ASP A 264 14.05 4.16 5.31
CA ASP A 264 14.20 3.47 6.59
C ASP A 264 15.66 3.44 7.04
N ILE A 265 15.91 3.74 8.31
CA ILE A 265 17.24 3.74 8.91
C ILE A 265 17.26 2.74 10.05
N ASN A 266 18.19 1.79 9.96
CA ASN A 266 18.63 0.98 11.07
C ASN A 266 19.95 1.58 11.58
N LEU A 267 19.96 2.03 12.84
CA LEU A 267 21.15 2.56 13.50
C LEU A 267 22.12 1.47 13.97
N GLY A 268 21.70 0.20 13.89
CA GLY A 268 22.47 -0.93 14.40
C GLY A 268 22.49 -0.98 15.91
N ASP A 269 23.54 -1.59 16.45
CA ASP A 269 23.72 -1.78 17.88
C ASP A 269 24.45 -0.58 18.48
N ILE A 270 23.84 0.02 19.50
CA ILE A 270 24.30 1.22 20.18
C ILE A 270 24.79 0.83 21.57
N LYS A 271 26.09 1.00 21.80
CA LYS A 271 26.76 0.68 23.06
C LYS A 271 26.49 1.76 24.10
N MET A 272 26.00 1.39 25.28
CA MET A 272 25.93 2.26 26.47
C MET A 272 26.85 1.76 27.57
N TYR A 273 27.38 2.68 28.37
CA TYR A 273 28.30 2.37 29.48
C TYR A 273 27.74 2.87 30.80
N GLN A 274 27.95 2.10 31.87
CA GLN A 274 27.54 2.49 33.22
C GLN A 274 28.37 3.68 33.74
N ARG A 275 27.75 4.51 34.58
CA ARG A 275 28.41 5.58 35.33
C ARG A 275 28.96 4.96 36.60
N HIS A 276 30.28 4.81 36.69
CA HIS A 276 30.95 4.41 37.93
C HIS A 276 31.02 5.56 38.94
#